data_AF-X1EGR0-F1
#
_entry.id   AF-X1EGR0-F1
#
_cell.length_a   1.000
_cell.length_b   1.000
_cell.length_c   1.000
_cell.angle_alpha   90.00
_cell.angle_beta   90.00
_cell.angle_gamma   90.00
#
_symmetry.space_group_name_H-M   'P 1'
#
loop_
_entity.id
_entity.type
_entity.pdbx_description
1 polymer ?
#
loop_
_entity_poly.entity_id
_entity_poly.type
_entity_poly.pdbx_seq_one_letter_code
_entity_poly.pdbx_strand_id
1 'polypeptide(L)'
;MPSNLHKSILIKAINEYFDRGYKLIGLDSNLTDNYRPDAVMENNEEIVVIEAIVTSESTKSVEDIQPLFSKTIRIDKRRMKPERTKISRSAEETKSMVLKVFQEAYPQDLYIVEASMKAGVSDPTGAMYIRILEAEGKV
;
A
#
# COMPACT_ATOMS: atom_id res chain seq x y z
N MET A 1 3.12 -9.60 13.16
CA MET A 1 3.97 -8.78 12.28
C MET A 1 3.98 -9.44 10.90
N PRO A 2 3.53 -8.76 9.83
CA PRO A 2 3.64 -9.32 8.48
C PRO A 2 5.12 -9.53 8.13
N SER A 3 5.42 -10.66 7.47
CA SER A 3 6.79 -10.99 7.06
C SER A 3 7.33 -9.98 6.05
N ASN A 4 8.66 -9.82 5.97
CA ASN A 4 9.30 -8.96 4.96
C ASN A 4 8.89 -9.35 3.52
N LEU A 5 8.62 -10.64 3.31
CA LEU A 5 8.09 -11.17 2.07
C LEU A 5 6.67 -10.66 1.77
N HIS A 6 5.75 -10.69 2.74
CA HIS A 6 4.38 -10.15 2.58
C HIS A 6 4.42 -8.67 2.15
N LYS A 7 5.26 -7.86 2.81
CA LYS A 7 5.43 -6.43 2.48
C LYS A 7 5.92 -6.24 1.05
N SER A 8 6.90 -7.02 0.62
CA SER A 8 7.50 -6.92 -0.71
C SER A 8 6.52 -7.31 -1.81
N ILE A 9 5.72 -8.36 -1.57
CA ILE A 9 4.65 -8.81 -2.46
C ILE A 9 3.59 -7.73 -2.63
N LEU A 10 3.13 -7.13 -1.52
CA LEU A 10 2.12 -6.07 -1.53
C LEU A 10 2.58 -4.83 -2.31
N ILE A 11 3.83 -4.41 -2.12
CA ILE A 11 4.41 -3.25 -2.83
C ILE A 11 4.54 -3.54 -4.33
N LYS A 12 5.01 -4.74 -4.71
CA LYS A 12 5.10 -5.13 -6.13
C LYS A 12 3.73 -5.06 -6.80
N ALA A 13 2.68 -5.53 -6.13
CA ALA A 13 1.32 -5.47 -6.65
C ALA A 13 0.81 -4.04 -6.83
N ILE A 14 1.01 -3.18 -5.83
CA ILE A 14 0.58 -1.79 -5.91
C ILE A 14 1.30 -1.04 -7.03
N ASN A 15 2.60 -1.25 -7.19
CA ASN A 15 3.37 -0.64 -8.29
C ASN A 15 2.84 -1.09 -9.66
N GLU A 16 2.52 -2.38 -9.84
CA GLU A 16 1.90 -2.87 -11.09
C GLU A 16 0.56 -2.19 -11.40
N TYR A 17 -0.22 -1.84 -10.37
CA TYR A 17 -1.48 -1.11 -10.54
C TYR A 17 -1.28 0.40 -10.74
N PHE A 18 -0.25 1.01 -10.13
CA PHE A 18 0.14 2.38 -10.45
C PHE A 18 0.49 2.54 -11.93
N ASP A 19 1.28 1.62 -12.48
CA ASP A 19 1.65 1.61 -13.91
C ASP A 19 0.44 1.48 -14.85
N ARG A 20 -0.70 0.99 -14.32
CA ARG A 20 -1.98 0.85 -15.04
C ARG A 20 -2.95 2.00 -14.81
N GLY A 21 -2.50 3.07 -14.15
CA GLY A 21 -3.30 4.27 -13.90
C GLY A 21 -4.26 4.18 -12.71
N TYR A 22 -4.07 3.21 -11.83
CA TYR A 22 -4.83 3.15 -10.57
C TYR A 22 -4.20 4.09 -9.53
N LYS A 23 -5.02 4.58 -8.61
CA LYS A 23 -4.63 5.37 -7.45
C LYS A 23 -4.82 4.54 -6.20
N LEU A 24 -3.87 4.60 -5.28
CA LEU A 24 -4.03 4.03 -3.95
C LEU A 24 -5.01 4.90 -3.16
N ILE A 25 -6.06 4.31 -2.60
CA ILE A 25 -7.06 5.02 -1.79
C ILE A 25 -7.14 4.53 -0.35
N GLY A 26 -6.68 3.30 -0.08
CA GLY A 26 -6.62 2.74 1.26
C GLY A 26 -5.47 1.75 1.40
N LEU A 27 -4.89 1.71 2.59
CA LEU A 27 -3.78 0.82 2.94
C LEU A 27 -3.96 0.39 4.38
N ASP A 28 -4.05 -0.92 4.60
CA ASP A 28 -4.43 -1.51 5.90
C ASP A 28 -5.64 -0.77 6.53
N SER A 29 -6.62 -0.44 5.68
CA SER A 29 -7.73 0.46 5.98
C SER A 29 -9.04 -0.31 5.96
N ASN A 30 -9.97 0.05 6.86
CA ASN A 30 -11.30 -0.56 6.84
C ASN A 30 -12.04 -0.11 5.57
N LEU A 31 -12.33 -1.06 4.69
CA LEU A 31 -13.16 -0.86 3.50
C LEU A 31 -14.65 -0.95 3.87
N THR A 32 -14.98 -1.85 4.80
CA THR A 32 -16.28 -1.96 5.46
C THR A 32 -16.07 -2.29 6.94
N ASP A 33 -17.14 -2.24 7.74
CA ASP A 33 -17.08 -2.46 9.20
C ASP A 33 -16.42 -3.79 9.60
N ASN A 34 -16.41 -4.79 8.71
CA ASN A 34 -15.85 -6.13 8.96
C ASN A 34 -14.80 -6.56 7.93
N TYR A 35 -14.29 -5.64 7.10
CA TYR A 35 -13.35 -5.98 6.05
C TYR A 35 -12.23 -4.95 5.92
N ARG A 36 -11.01 -5.39 6.21
CA ARG A 36 -9.79 -4.60 6.22
C ARG A 36 -8.77 -5.22 5.26
N PRO A 37 -8.80 -4.86 3.98
CA PRO A 37 -7.81 -5.34 3.01
C PRO A 37 -6.44 -4.70 3.23
N ASP A 38 -5.41 -5.35 2.68
CA ASP A 38 -4.03 -4.86 2.76
C ASP A 38 -3.87 -3.56 1.95
N ALA A 39 -4.48 -3.49 0.76
CA ALA A 39 -4.57 -2.26 -0.02
C ALA A 39 -5.85 -2.20 -0.86
N VAL A 40 -6.25 -0.96 -1.15
CA VAL A 40 -7.41 -0.61 -1.97
C VAL A 40 -6.94 0.39 -3.01
N MET A 41 -7.14 0.04 -4.27
CA MET A 41 -6.78 0.87 -5.41
C MET A 41 -8.00 1.15 -6.26
N GLU A 42 -8.06 2.30 -6.92
CA GLU A 42 -9.17 2.65 -7.81
C GLU A 42 -8.68 3.29 -9.10
N ASN A 43 -9.50 3.19 -10.15
CA ASN A 43 -9.44 4.07 -11.29
C ASN A 43 -10.86 4.59 -11.59
N ASN A 44 -11.05 5.24 -12.75
CA ASN A 44 -12.36 5.78 -13.11
C ASN A 44 -13.43 4.70 -13.38
N GLU A 45 -13.05 3.44 -13.55
CA GLU A 45 -13.92 2.34 -13.95
C GLU A 45 -14.24 1.37 -12.82
N GLU A 46 -13.27 1.09 -11.94
CA GLU A 46 -13.40 0.08 -10.90
C GLU A 46 -12.51 0.32 -9.68
N ILE A 47 -12.84 -0.41 -8.60
CA ILE A 47 -12.01 -0.55 -7.42
C ILE A 47 -11.37 -1.96 -7.46
N VAL A 48 -10.10 -2.01 -7.13
CA VAL A 48 -9.34 -3.25 -6.94
C VAL A 48 -8.95 -3.36 -5.48
N VAL A 49 -9.27 -4.51 -4.89
CA VAL A 49 -8.83 -4.86 -3.55
C VAL A 49 -7.68 -5.85 -3.64
N ILE A 50 -6.59 -5.56 -2.93
CA ILE A 50 -5.37 -6.37 -2.92
C ILE A 50 -5.23 -7.02 -1.56
N GLU A 51 -5.12 -8.35 -1.54
CA GLU A 51 -4.76 -9.15 -0.37
C GLU A 51 -3.50 -9.98 -0.69
N ALA A 52 -2.40 -9.71 0.02
CA ALA A 52 -1.15 -10.43 -0.14
C ALA A 52 -1.11 -11.67 0.77
N ILE A 53 -1.10 -12.87 0.17
CA ILE A 53 -1.14 -14.13 0.91
C ILE A 53 0.22 -14.84 0.79
N VAL A 54 0.97 -14.89 1.88
CA VAL A 54 2.22 -15.65 1.93
C VAL A 54 1.92 -17.12 2.25
N THR A 55 2.05 -17.99 1.25
CA THR A 55 1.94 -19.46 1.41
C THR A 55 3.31 -20.11 1.56
N SER A 56 3.39 -21.36 2.01
CA SER A 56 4.66 -22.10 2.12
C SER A 56 5.45 -22.21 0.79
N GLU A 57 4.77 -22.20 -0.36
CA GLU A 57 5.38 -22.18 -1.70
C GLU A 57 5.94 -20.80 -2.09
N SER A 58 5.47 -19.72 -1.46
CA SER A 58 5.91 -18.35 -1.73
C SER A 58 7.27 -18.00 -1.09
N THR A 59 7.94 -18.97 -0.47
CA THR A 59 9.30 -18.84 0.10
C THR A 59 10.40 -18.62 -0.95
N LYS A 60 10.05 -18.65 -2.25
CA LYS A 60 10.94 -18.26 -3.35
C LYS A 60 10.96 -16.74 -3.54
N SER A 61 12.02 -16.21 -4.15
CA SER A 61 12.32 -14.77 -4.16
C SER A 61 11.19 -13.94 -4.80
N VAL A 62 11.14 -12.65 -4.46
CA VAL A 62 10.12 -11.71 -4.97
C VAL A 62 10.20 -11.54 -6.49
N GLU A 63 11.38 -11.77 -7.09
CA GLU A 63 11.58 -11.75 -8.54
C GLU A 63 10.90 -12.92 -9.26
N ASP A 64 10.86 -14.11 -8.63
CA ASP A 64 10.29 -15.34 -9.21
C ASP A 64 8.75 -15.36 -9.22
N ILE A 65 8.12 -14.37 -8.59
CA ILE A 65 6.66 -14.24 -8.60
C ILE A 65 6.24 -13.74 -9.99
N GLN A 66 5.88 -14.71 -10.85
CA GLN A 66 5.18 -14.55 -12.14
C GLN A 66 3.93 -13.65 -12.03
N PRO A 67 3.32 -13.19 -13.15
CA PRO A 67 2.23 -12.19 -13.11
C PRO A 67 1.23 -12.55 -12.02
N LEU A 68 1.02 -11.60 -11.10
CA LEU A 68 0.58 -11.77 -9.70
C LEU A 68 -0.83 -12.38 -9.50
N PHE A 69 -1.41 -12.94 -10.55
CA PHE A 69 -2.81 -13.38 -10.63
C PHE A 69 -3.07 -14.83 -10.21
N SER A 70 -2.05 -15.66 -9.95
CA SER A 70 -2.28 -17.11 -10.00
C SER A 70 -2.21 -17.89 -8.69
N LYS A 71 -1.78 -17.34 -7.53
CA LYS A 71 -1.93 -18.02 -6.21
C LYS A 71 -1.48 -17.21 -4.98
N THR A 72 -0.43 -16.40 -5.11
CA THR A 72 0.25 -15.73 -3.98
C THR A 72 -0.39 -14.40 -3.59
N ILE A 73 -1.12 -13.76 -4.50
CA ILE A 73 -1.94 -12.59 -4.19
C ILE A 73 -3.38 -12.94 -4.53
N ARG A 74 -4.28 -12.76 -3.58
CA ARG A 74 -5.71 -12.78 -3.88
C ARG A 74 -6.10 -11.37 -4.25
N ILE A 75 -6.35 -11.17 -5.54
CA ILE A 75 -6.90 -9.92 -6.06
C ILE A 75 -8.41 -10.11 -6.14
N ASP A 76 -9.13 -9.57 -5.16
CA ASP A 76 -10.60 -9.52 -5.22
C ASP A 76 -11.00 -8.29 -6.03
N LYS A 77 -11.27 -8.52 -7.33
CA LYS A 77 -11.79 -7.48 -8.22
C LYS A 77 -13.26 -7.27 -7.94
N ARG A 78 -13.57 -6.42 -6.96
CA ARG A 78 -14.94 -5.99 -6.73
C ARG A 78 -15.23 -4.79 -7.60
N ARG A 79 -16.10 -4.96 -8.60
CA ARG A 79 -16.74 -3.82 -9.29
C ARG A 79 -17.67 -3.08 -8.34
N MET A 80 -17.09 -2.28 -7.46
CA MET A 80 -17.79 -1.32 -6.62
C MET A 80 -17.63 0.05 -7.26
N LYS A 81 -18.72 0.82 -7.34
CA LYS A 81 -18.65 2.22 -7.78
C LYS A 81 -17.77 3.01 -6.79
N PRO A 82 -16.81 3.82 -7.25
CA PRO A 82 -15.92 4.62 -6.40
C PRO A 82 -16.64 5.37 -5.27
N GLU A 83 -17.80 5.94 -5.59
CA GLU A 83 -18.66 6.72 -4.67
C GLU A 83 -19.20 5.95 -3.46
N ARG A 84 -19.17 4.61 -3.46
CA ARG A 84 -19.75 3.78 -2.38
C ARG A 84 -18.76 3.39 -1.29
N THR A 85 -17.47 3.69 -1.45
CA THR A 85 -16.43 3.18 -0.56
C THR A 85 -16.13 4.18 0.55
N LYS A 86 -16.51 3.87 1.79
CA LYS A 86 -16.11 4.63 2.98
C LYS A 86 -14.77 4.13 3.48
N ILE A 87 -13.73 4.95 3.36
CA ILE A 87 -12.42 4.69 3.94
C ILE A 87 -12.25 5.62 5.15
N SER A 88 -11.87 5.07 6.30
CA SER A 88 -11.79 5.80 7.57
C SER A 88 -10.70 6.89 7.60
N ARG A 89 -9.66 6.74 6.78
CA ARG A 89 -8.62 7.75 6.50
C ARG A 89 -8.13 7.52 5.08
N SER A 90 -8.12 8.56 4.26
CA SER A 90 -7.71 8.40 2.86
C SER A 90 -6.21 8.14 2.74
N ALA A 91 -5.81 7.44 1.68
CA ALA A 91 -4.40 7.25 1.37
C ALA A 91 -3.66 8.57 1.14
N GLU A 92 -4.32 9.56 0.54
CA GLU A 92 -3.70 10.86 0.25
C GLU A 92 -3.45 11.68 1.53
N GLU A 93 -4.37 11.63 2.51
CA GLU A 93 -4.13 12.23 3.83
C GLU A 93 -2.93 11.58 4.52
N THR A 94 -2.87 10.25 4.51
CA THR A 94 -1.78 9.50 5.15
C THR A 94 -0.44 9.78 4.46
N LYS A 95 -0.42 9.80 3.13
CA LYS A 95 0.75 10.16 2.32
C LYS A 95 1.21 11.59 2.62
N SER A 96 0.28 12.54 2.72
CA SER A 96 0.57 13.94 3.04
C SER A 96 1.18 14.09 4.44
N MET A 97 0.68 13.35 5.44
CA MET A 97 1.25 13.35 6.79
C MET A 97 2.69 12.83 6.80
N VAL A 98 2.96 11.73 6.10
CA VAL A 98 4.32 11.17 5.99
C VAL A 98 5.25 12.13 5.26
N LEU A 99 4.85 12.70 4.12
CA LEU A 99 5.64 13.66 3.37
C LEU A 99 6.01 14.90 4.21
N LYS A 100 5.04 15.41 4.98
CA LYS A 100 5.26 16.57 5.86
C LYS A 100 6.38 16.33 6.87
N VAL A 101 6.49 15.11 7.40
CA VAL A 101 7.57 14.75 8.34
C VAL A 101 8.95 14.83 7.70
N PHE A 102 9.10 14.39 6.44
CA PHE A 102 10.38 14.53 5.72
C PHE A 102 10.70 15.99 5.40
N GLN A 103 9.70 16.78 5.00
CA GLN A 103 9.87 18.21 4.73
C GLN A 103 10.31 18.99 5.98
N GLU A 104 9.75 18.68 7.15
CA GLU A 104 10.11 19.31 8.42
C GLU A 104 11.49 18.88 8.95
N ALA A 105 11.93 17.66 8.61
CA ALA A 105 13.22 17.15 9.03
C ALA A 105 14.39 17.64 8.16
N TYR A 106 14.13 18.05 6.92
CA TYR A 106 15.16 18.54 6.02
C TYR A 106 16.00 19.67 6.66
N PRO A 107 17.34 19.61 6.60
CA PRO A 107 18.16 18.71 5.78
C PRO A 107 18.64 17.43 6.48
N GLN A 108 18.04 17.02 7.59
CA GLN A 108 18.42 15.80 8.31
C GLN A 108 17.80 14.56 7.67
N ASP A 109 18.60 13.51 7.53
CA ASP A 109 18.11 12.19 7.16
C ASP A 109 17.30 11.60 8.31
N LEU A 110 16.11 11.06 8.00
CA LEU A 110 15.28 10.33 8.96
C LEU A 110 15.24 8.86 8.61
N TYR A 111 15.32 8.01 9.64
CA TYR A 111 14.99 6.61 9.47
C TYR A 111 13.50 6.42 9.21
N ILE A 112 13.16 5.44 8.37
CA ILE A 112 11.79 5.09 7.99
C ILE A 112 10.88 4.91 9.22
N VAL A 113 11.38 4.24 10.26
CA VAL A 113 10.64 3.98 11.51
C VAL A 113 10.33 5.29 12.23
N GLU A 114 11.31 6.18 12.35
CA GLU A 114 11.14 7.48 13.01
C GLU A 114 10.15 8.37 12.24
N ALA A 115 10.24 8.39 10.91
CA ALA A 115 9.31 9.13 10.07
C ALA A 115 7.87 8.60 10.21
N SER A 116 7.70 7.27 10.28
CA SER A 116 6.41 6.61 10.50
C SER A 116 5.79 6.97 11.85
N MET A 117 6.60 6.89 12.92
CA MET A 117 6.18 7.25 14.27
C MET A 117 5.78 8.73 14.38
N LYS A 118 6.58 9.64 13.81
CA LYS A 118 6.29 11.08 13.80
C LYS A 118 5.02 11.41 13.01
N ALA A 119 4.73 10.65 11.94
CA ALA A 119 3.50 10.79 11.17
C ALA A 119 2.28 10.16 11.86
N GLY A 120 2.44 9.52 13.02
CA GLY A 120 1.33 8.90 13.76
C GLY A 120 0.71 7.71 13.02
N VAL A 121 1.52 6.99 12.24
CA VAL A 121 1.13 5.78 11.49
C VAL A 121 1.96 4.59 11.93
N SER A 122 1.46 3.38 11.68
CA SER A 122 2.22 2.16 11.99
C SER A 122 3.49 2.06 11.13
N ASP A 123 4.57 1.48 11.64
CA ASP A 123 5.81 1.30 10.86
C ASP A 123 5.59 0.59 9.51
N PRO A 124 4.75 -0.46 9.41
CA PRO A 124 4.44 -1.06 8.10
C PRO A 124 3.75 -0.07 7.15
N THR A 125 2.78 0.71 7.63
CA THR A 125 2.05 1.72 6.85
C THR A 125 2.99 2.83 6.39
N GLY A 126 3.79 3.39 7.29
CA GLY A 126 4.69 4.48 6.98
C GLY A 126 5.82 4.06 6.04
N ALA A 127 6.44 2.90 6.26
CA ALA A 127 7.44 2.35 5.32
C ALA A 127 6.91 2.18 3.91
N MET A 128 5.61 1.88 3.78
CA MET A 128 4.97 1.70 2.49
C MET A 128 4.69 3.05 1.81
N TYR A 129 4.16 4.04 2.53
CA TYR A 129 3.98 5.39 1.98
C TYR A 129 5.29 6.08 1.65
N ILE A 130 6.37 5.80 2.39
CA ILE A 130 7.71 6.31 2.09
C ILE A 130 8.17 5.79 0.72
N ARG A 131 8.09 4.47 0.49
CA ARG A 131 8.44 3.89 -0.82
C ARG A 131 7.60 4.43 -1.97
N ILE A 132 6.33 4.74 -1.71
CA ILE A 132 5.45 5.39 -2.70
C ILE A 132 5.96 6.80 -2.99
N LEU A 133 6.32 7.59 -1.97
CA LEU A 133 6.85 8.94 -2.14
C LEU A 133 8.22 8.95 -2.84
N GLU A 134 9.08 7.97 -2.58
CA GLU A 134 10.36 7.75 -3.29
C GLU A 134 10.09 7.46 -4.77
N ALA A 135 9.15 6.55 -5.07
CA ALA A 135 8.76 6.24 -6.45
C ALA A 135 8.13 7.44 -7.18
N GLU A 136 7.44 8.33 -6.46
CA GLU A 136 6.92 9.60 -6.96
C GLU A 136 8.00 10.70 -7.07
N GLY A 137 9.24 10.49 -6.59
CA GLY A 137 10.33 11.46 -6.59
C GLY A 137 10.12 12.64 -5.62
N LYS A 138 9.37 12.45 -4.54
CA LYS A 138 9.01 13.50 -3.56
C LYS A 138 9.87 13.51 -2.30
N VAL A 139 10.58 12.42 -2.03
CA VAL A 139 11.54 12.23 -0.93
C VAL A 139 12.72 11.44 -1.44
#